data_AF-A0A445L4D8-F1
#
_entry.id   AF-A0A445L4D8-F1
#
_cell.length_a   1.000
_cell.length_b   1.000
_cell.length_c   1.000
_cell.angle_alpha   90.00
_cell.angle_beta   90.00
_cell.angle_gamma   90.00
#
_symmetry.space_group_name_H-M   'P 1'
#
loop_
_entity.id
_entity.type
_entity.pdbx_description
1 polymer ?
#
loop_
_entity_poly.entity_id
_entity_poly.type
_entity_poly.pdbx_seq_one_letter_code
_entity_poly.pdbx_strand_id
1 'polypeptide(L)'
;MAETIRLGVAVLGNAASVALYAAPMVTFRRVIRKKSTEEFSCFPYIIGLLNCLLFTWYGLPIVSYKWENFPLVTVNGVGILLELSYVLIYFWYASAKGKVKVAMTAIPVLLVFSIIAAVSAFAFHDNHHRKLLVGSIGLGVSVAMYGSPLIVMKKVIQTKSVEFMPLPLSMCSF
;
A
#
# COMPACT_ATOMS: atom_id res chain seq x y z
N MET A 1 -13.30 25.76 13.75
CA MET A 1 -14.28 24.69 13.46
C MET A 1 -13.84 23.82 12.28
N ALA A 2 -13.61 24.37 11.08
CA ALA A 2 -13.13 23.59 9.92
C ALA A 2 -11.78 22.88 10.17
N GLU A 3 -10.83 23.53 10.83
CA GLU A 3 -9.51 22.96 11.11
C GLU A 3 -9.56 21.78 12.11
N THR A 4 -10.41 21.89 13.14
CA THR A 4 -10.66 20.82 14.12
C THR A 4 -11.30 19.60 13.47
N ILE A 5 -12.25 19.80 12.55
CA ILE A 5 -12.89 18.72 11.79
C ILE A 5 -11.86 18.05 10.88
N ARG A 6 -11.02 18.84 10.18
CA ARG A 6 -9.97 18.31 9.31
C ARG A 6 -8.96 17.46 10.07
N LEU A 7 -8.56 17.91 11.27
CA LEU A 7 -7.66 17.17 12.14
C LEU A 7 -8.31 15.87 12.64
N GLY A 8 -9.58 15.92 13.09
CA GLY A 8 -10.32 14.76 13.56
C GLY A 8 -10.47 13.67 12.49
N VAL A 9 -10.86 14.06 11.27
CA VAL A 9 -10.95 13.15 10.12
C VAL A 9 -9.58 12.57 9.76
N ALA A 10 -8.51 13.38 9.78
CA ALA A 10 -7.17 12.89 9.49
C ALA A 10 -6.69 11.85 10.53
N VAL A 11 -6.94 12.08 11.82
CA VAL A 11 -6.57 11.14 12.89
C VAL A 11 -7.33 9.82 12.75
N LEU A 12 -8.65 9.88 12.54
CA LEU A 12 -9.47 8.68 12.35
C LEU A 12 -9.07 7.91 11.08
N GLY A 13 -8.85 8.60 9.97
CA GLY A 13 -8.41 7.99 8.71
C GLY A 13 -7.03 7.33 8.83
N ASN A 14 -6.11 7.95 9.56
CA ASN A 14 -4.80 7.35 9.84
C ASN A 14 -4.92 6.10 10.72
N ALA A 15 -5.76 6.13 11.77
CA ALA A 15 -5.99 4.97 12.62
C ALA A 15 -6.59 3.79 11.85
N ALA A 16 -7.59 4.05 10.99
CA ALA A 16 -8.19 3.05 10.11
C ALA A 16 -7.16 2.47 9.13
N SER A 17 -6.35 3.32 8.52
CA SER A 17 -5.29 2.90 7.58
C SER A 17 -4.25 1.99 8.25
N VAL A 18 -3.81 2.33 9.47
CA VAL A 18 -2.89 1.48 10.25
C VAL A 18 -3.53 0.13 10.57
N ALA A 19 -4.83 0.10 10.92
CA ALA A 19 -5.55 -1.15 11.15
C ALA A 19 -5.61 -2.02 9.88
N LEU A 20 -5.81 -1.41 8.70
CA LEU A 20 -5.78 -2.10 7.41
C LEU A 20 -4.40 -2.65 7.09
N TYR A 21 -3.32 -1.88 7.31
CA TYR A 21 -1.96 -2.40 7.16
C TYR A 21 -1.62 -3.51 8.17
N ALA A 22 -2.26 -3.53 9.34
CA ALA A 22 -2.11 -4.60 10.32
C ALA A 22 -2.93 -5.86 9.98
N ALA A 23 -3.90 -5.79 9.07
CA ALA A 23 -4.78 -6.92 8.73
C ALA A 23 -4.00 -8.18 8.27
N PRO A 24 -2.95 -8.09 7.42
CA PRO A 24 -2.18 -9.25 7.02
C PRO A 24 -1.34 -9.88 8.13
N MET A 25 -1.19 -9.24 9.28
CA MET A 25 -0.37 -9.73 10.38
C MET A 25 -0.86 -11.10 10.89
N VAL A 26 -2.17 -11.35 10.87
CA VAL A 26 -2.75 -12.67 11.21
C VAL A 26 -2.31 -13.74 10.20
N THR A 27 -2.33 -13.39 8.90
CA THR A 27 -1.87 -14.25 7.81
C THR A 27 -0.37 -14.56 7.94
N PHE A 28 0.46 -13.57 8.20
CA PHE A 28 1.90 -13.76 8.36
C PHE A 28 2.27 -14.52 9.63
N ARG A 29 1.49 -14.37 10.71
CA ARG A 29 1.64 -15.22 11.90
C ARG A 29 1.41 -16.70 11.57
N ARG A 30 0.47 -17.02 10.68
CA ARG A 30 0.25 -18.38 10.16
C ARG A 30 1.44 -18.85 9.32
N VAL A 31 1.97 -18.00 8.42
CA VAL A 31 3.16 -18.31 7.61
C VAL A 31 4.37 -18.66 8.49
N ILE A 32 4.63 -17.85 9.53
CA ILE A 32 5.73 -18.09 10.47
C ILE A 32 5.54 -19.42 11.22
N ARG A 33 4.33 -19.68 11.74
CA ARG A 33 4.03 -20.92 12.47
C ARG A 33 4.16 -22.17 11.60
N LYS A 34 3.71 -22.09 10.34
CA LYS A 34 3.75 -23.19 9.37
C LYS A 34 5.09 -23.30 8.64
N LYS A 35 5.97 -22.30 8.77
CA LYS A 35 7.23 -22.16 8.04
C LYS A 35 7.07 -22.34 6.52
N SER A 36 5.92 -21.94 5.99
CA SER A 36 5.58 -22.08 4.56
C SER A 36 4.63 -20.96 4.17
N THR A 37 4.84 -20.41 2.97
CA THR A 37 3.95 -19.40 2.38
C THR A 37 2.64 -19.98 1.87
N GLU A 38 2.43 -21.30 1.96
CA GLU A 38 1.24 -22.00 1.47
C GLU A 38 0.86 -21.53 0.04
N GLU A 39 -0.41 -21.19 -0.20
CA GLU A 39 -0.90 -20.62 -1.47
C GLU A 39 -0.97 -19.08 -1.47
N PHE A 40 -0.39 -18.42 -0.45
CA PHE A 40 -0.43 -16.97 -0.38
C PHE A 40 0.42 -16.34 -1.49
N SER A 41 -0.11 -15.28 -2.11
CA SER A 41 0.59 -14.49 -3.12
C SER A 41 1.31 -13.32 -2.46
N CYS A 42 2.55 -13.03 -2.90
CA CYS A 42 3.29 -11.85 -2.47
C CYS A 42 2.84 -10.55 -3.18
N PHE A 43 2.08 -10.68 -4.26
CA PHE A 43 1.71 -9.56 -5.14
C PHE A 43 0.99 -8.42 -4.41
N PRO A 44 -0.03 -8.66 -3.54
CA PRO A 44 -0.73 -7.58 -2.85
C PRO A 44 0.20 -6.73 -1.98
N TYR A 45 1.16 -7.35 -1.30
CA TYR A 45 2.10 -6.66 -0.41
C TYR A 45 3.12 -5.81 -1.18
N ILE A 46 3.57 -6.28 -2.33
CA ILE A 46 4.51 -5.54 -3.19
C ILE A 46 3.81 -4.33 -3.84
N ILE A 47 2.57 -4.48 -4.28
CA ILE A 47 1.79 -3.36 -4.82
C ILE A 47 1.38 -2.39 -3.71
N GLY A 48 1.03 -2.88 -2.52
CA GLY A 48 0.81 -2.05 -1.33
C GLY A 48 2.04 -1.23 -0.97
N LEU A 49 3.23 -1.84 -0.99
CA LEU A 49 4.50 -1.14 -0.79
C LEU A 49 4.71 -0.03 -1.83
N LEU A 50 4.46 -0.29 -3.12
CA LEU A 50 4.54 0.74 -4.17
C LEU A 50 3.61 1.92 -3.89
N ASN A 51 2.37 1.63 -3.49
CA ASN A 51 1.38 2.65 -3.19
C ASN A 51 1.85 3.54 -2.02
N CYS A 52 2.34 2.92 -0.95
CA CYS A 52 2.87 3.63 0.22
C CYS A 52 4.10 4.48 -0.16
N LEU A 53 5.00 3.94 -0.98
CA LEU A 53 6.18 4.67 -1.48
C LEU A 53 5.77 5.90 -2.31
N LEU A 54 4.80 5.77 -3.22
CA LEU A 54 4.31 6.87 -4.05
C LEU A 54 3.66 7.97 -3.22
N PHE A 55 2.78 7.63 -2.27
CA PHE A 55 2.14 8.63 -1.41
C PHE A 55 3.09 9.28 -0.41
N THR A 56 4.07 8.52 0.09
CA THR A 56 5.15 9.09 0.90
C THR A 56 5.94 10.09 0.08
N TRP A 57 6.33 9.73 -1.15
CA TRP A 57 7.06 10.62 -2.05
C TRP A 57 6.26 11.88 -2.42
N TYR A 58 4.96 11.73 -2.68
CA TYR A 58 4.02 12.84 -2.90
C TYR A 58 3.92 13.80 -1.71
N GLY A 59 3.96 13.27 -0.49
CA GLY A 59 3.82 14.03 0.74
C GLY A 59 5.09 14.76 1.18
N LEU A 60 6.27 14.32 0.72
CA LEU A 60 7.55 14.93 1.08
C LEU A 60 7.66 16.37 0.55
N PRO A 61 8.40 17.26 1.24
CA PRO A 61 8.60 18.66 0.83
C PRO A 61 9.37 18.80 -0.49
N ILE A 62 9.91 17.68 -0.97
CA ILE A 62 10.50 17.55 -2.29
C ILE A 62 9.41 17.73 -3.33
N VAL A 63 8.26 17.05 -3.23
CA VAL A 63 7.17 17.12 -4.24
C VAL A 63 6.05 18.08 -3.82
N SER A 64 5.72 18.12 -2.52
CA SER A 64 4.71 18.99 -1.96
C SER A 64 5.24 20.37 -1.59
N TYR A 65 4.34 21.36 -1.58
CA TYR A 65 4.67 22.67 -1.02
C TYR A 65 4.79 22.56 0.51
N LYS A 66 6.01 22.71 1.03
CA LYS A 66 6.33 22.58 2.46
C LYS A 66 5.82 21.23 3.01
N TRP A 67 5.09 21.24 4.13
CA TRP A 67 4.62 20.06 4.85
C TRP A 67 3.10 19.94 4.83
N GLU A 68 2.44 20.47 3.80
CA GLU A 68 0.97 20.44 3.67
C GLU A 68 0.40 19.02 3.81
N ASN A 69 1.13 18.01 3.31
CA ASN A 69 0.72 16.61 3.29
C ASN A 69 1.49 15.75 4.31
N PHE A 70 1.94 16.33 5.43
CA PHE A 70 2.65 15.59 6.47
C PHE A 70 1.89 14.35 7.01
N PRO A 71 0.56 14.40 7.25
CA PRO A 71 -0.17 13.21 7.69
C PRO A 71 -0.06 12.03 6.72
N LEU A 72 -0.07 12.29 5.41
CA LEU A 72 0.12 11.28 4.37
C LEU A 72 1.49 10.60 4.48
N VAL A 73 2.55 11.36 4.76
CA VAL A 73 3.90 10.82 4.97
C VAL A 73 3.92 9.90 6.19
N THR A 74 3.28 10.29 7.30
CA THR A 74 3.29 9.49 8.52
C THR A 74 2.59 8.15 8.36
N VAL A 75 1.38 8.14 7.79
CA VAL A 75 0.58 6.92 7.64
C VAL A 75 1.17 5.97 6.61
N ASN A 76 1.62 6.49 5.46
CA ASN A 76 2.24 5.67 4.43
C ASN A 76 3.65 5.24 4.84
N GLY A 77 4.35 6.00 5.68
CA GLY A 77 5.61 5.58 6.30
C GLY A 77 5.44 4.35 7.18
N VAL A 78 4.39 4.31 8.02
CA VAL A 78 4.03 3.11 8.78
C VAL A 78 3.64 1.96 7.83
N GLY A 79 2.89 2.26 6.78
CA GLY A 79 2.56 1.29 5.71
C GLY A 79 3.79 0.68 5.06
N ILE A 80 4.82 1.48 4.72
CA ILE A 80 6.09 1.00 4.17
C ILE A 80 6.75 0.01 5.14
N LEU A 81 6.83 0.33 6.43
CA LEU A 81 7.45 -0.56 7.41
C LEU A 81 6.72 -1.90 7.51
N LEU A 82 5.38 -1.87 7.54
CA LEU A 82 4.56 -3.08 7.62
C LEU A 82 4.64 -3.91 6.33
N GLU A 83 4.40 -3.31 5.17
CA GLU A 83 4.44 -4.00 3.88
C GLU A 83 5.83 -4.55 3.55
N LEU A 84 6.89 -3.80 3.87
CA LEU A 84 8.26 -4.29 3.73
C LEU A 84 8.51 -5.49 4.66
N SER A 85 8.06 -5.42 5.91
CA SER A 85 8.19 -6.56 6.84
C SER A 85 7.48 -7.81 6.33
N TYR A 86 6.29 -7.65 5.73
CA TYR A 86 5.53 -8.74 5.12
C TYR A 86 6.25 -9.35 3.91
N VAL A 87 6.78 -8.51 3.01
CA VAL A 87 7.57 -8.98 1.86
C VAL A 87 8.81 -9.74 2.32
N LEU A 88 9.50 -9.26 3.36
CA LEU A 88 10.69 -9.92 3.91
C LEU A 88 10.35 -11.26 4.56
N ILE A 89 9.30 -11.32 5.38
CA ILE A 89 8.84 -12.57 5.99
C ILE A 89 8.42 -13.57 4.90
N TYR A 90 7.68 -13.11 3.89
CA TYR A 90 7.29 -13.95 2.75
C TYR A 90 8.54 -14.50 2.05
N PHE A 91 9.51 -13.65 1.75
CA PHE A 91 10.75 -14.05 1.07
C PHE A 91 11.54 -15.07 1.88
N TRP A 92 11.58 -14.94 3.21
CA TRP A 92 12.29 -15.86 4.09
C TRP A 92 11.68 -17.26 4.09
N TYR A 93 10.35 -17.36 4.18
CA TYR A 93 9.63 -18.63 4.26
C TYR A 93 9.16 -19.17 2.90
N ALA A 94 9.39 -18.44 1.81
CA ALA A 94 9.04 -18.87 0.46
C ALA A 94 9.94 -20.01 -0.04
N SER A 95 9.37 -20.88 -0.87
CA SER A 95 10.13 -21.83 -1.68
C SER A 95 11.03 -21.13 -2.69
N ALA A 96 12.00 -21.82 -3.29
CA ALA A 96 12.89 -21.24 -4.30
C ALA A 96 12.12 -20.56 -5.45
N LYS A 97 11.02 -21.19 -5.92
CA LYS A 97 10.12 -20.62 -6.93
C LYS A 97 9.40 -19.36 -6.43
N GLY A 98 8.95 -19.38 -5.17
CA GLY A 98 8.32 -18.22 -4.54
C GLY A 98 9.28 -17.03 -4.39
N LYS A 99 10.54 -17.27 -4.01
CA LYS A 99 11.59 -16.25 -3.94
C LYS A 99 11.85 -15.59 -5.29
N VAL A 100 11.96 -16.39 -6.36
CA VAL A 100 12.09 -15.87 -7.73
C VAL A 100 10.87 -15.02 -8.11
N LYS A 101 9.65 -15.47 -7.78
CA LYS A 101 8.43 -14.70 -8.05
C LYS A 101 8.43 -13.34 -7.32
N VAL A 102 8.84 -13.31 -6.05
CA VAL A 102 9.01 -12.06 -5.29
C VAL A 102 10.03 -11.15 -5.94
N ALA A 103 11.19 -11.66 -6.32
CA ALA A 103 12.22 -10.84 -6.97
C ALA A 103 11.73 -10.31 -8.33
N MET A 104 11.10 -11.16 -9.15
CA MET A 104 10.55 -10.79 -10.45
C MET A 104 9.45 -9.73 -10.36
N THR A 105 8.72 -9.63 -9.26
CA THR A 105 7.69 -8.59 -9.07
C THR A 105 8.21 -7.37 -8.34
N ALA A 106 9.02 -7.55 -7.29
CA ALA A 106 9.53 -6.44 -6.48
C ALA A 106 10.56 -5.58 -7.22
N ILE A 107 11.46 -6.19 -7.99
CA ILE A 107 12.52 -5.44 -8.70
C ILE A 107 11.91 -4.46 -9.72
N PRO A 108 11.01 -4.87 -10.64
CA PRO A 108 10.38 -3.93 -11.57
C PRO A 108 9.58 -2.84 -10.85
N VAL A 109 8.88 -3.19 -9.78
CA VAL A 109 8.09 -2.23 -9.00
C VAL A 109 8.97 -1.15 -8.36
N LEU A 110 10.08 -1.55 -7.74
CA LEU A 110 11.04 -0.61 -7.14
C LEU A 110 11.75 0.23 -8.21
N LEU A 111 12.06 -0.36 -9.38
CA LEU A 111 12.62 0.38 -10.50
C LEU A 111 11.64 1.43 -11.03
N VAL A 112 10.37 1.08 -11.22
CA VAL A 112 9.32 2.02 -11.65
C VAL A 112 9.19 3.16 -10.65
N PHE A 113 9.12 2.86 -9.35
CA PHE A 113 9.11 3.89 -8.31
C PHE A 113 10.35 4.80 -8.38
N SER A 114 11.54 4.22 -8.51
CA SER A 114 12.80 4.98 -8.56
C SER A 114 12.86 5.90 -9.77
N ILE A 115 12.40 5.44 -10.95
CA ILE A 115 12.30 6.24 -12.16
C ILE A 115 11.32 7.40 -11.95
N ILE A 116 10.14 7.15 -11.40
CA ILE A 116 9.15 8.20 -11.12
C ILE A 116 9.73 9.22 -10.14
N ALA A 117 10.38 8.77 -9.08
CA ALA A 117 11.01 9.63 -8.08
C ALA A 117 12.11 10.49 -8.72
N ALA A 118 13.01 9.90 -9.51
CA ALA A 118 14.08 10.62 -10.20
C ALA A 118 13.54 11.62 -11.24
N VAL A 119 12.63 11.20 -12.11
CA VAL A 119 12.02 12.09 -13.11
C VAL A 119 11.29 13.24 -12.42
N SER A 120 10.51 12.96 -11.38
CA SER A 120 9.83 14.01 -10.64
C SER A 120 10.81 14.96 -9.93
N ALA A 121 11.97 14.51 -9.46
CA ALA A 121 12.95 15.33 -8.76
C ALA A 121 13.80 16.20 -9.70
N PHE A 122 14.21 15.65 -10.85
CA PHE A 122 15.20 16.29 -11.72
C PHE A 122 14.60 16.94 -12.97
N ALA A 123 13.44 16.47 -13.47
CA ALA A 123 12.89 16.98 -14.73
C ALA A 123 12.01 18.24 -14.55
N PHE A 124 11.54 18.52 -13.34
CA PHE A 124 10.62 19.62 -13.07
C PHE A 124 11.16 20.53 -11.97
N HIS A 125 11.23 21.83 -12.25
CA HIS A 125 11.61 22.84 -11.26
C HIS A 125 10.40 23.35 -10.44
N ASP A 126 9.18 23.23 -10.99
CA ASP A 126 7.96 23.66 -10.33
C ASP A 126 7.33 22.56 -9.47
N ASN A 127 7.09 22.87 -8.19
CA ASN A 127 6.40 21.97 -7.26
C ASN A 127 4.98 21.60 -7.73
N HIS A 128 4.30 22.47 -8.48
CA HIS A 128 2.94 22.19 -8.93
C HIS A 128 2.88 21.04 -9.93
N HIS A 129 3.75 21.05 -10.96
CA HIS A 129 3.82 20.01 -11.97
C HIS A 129 4.27 18.67 -11.39
N ARG A 130 5.20 18.69 -10.43
CA ARG A 130 5.69 17.51 -9.70
C ARG A 130 4.58 16.86 -8.89
N LYS A 131 3.84 17.67 -8.14
CA LYS A 131 2.68 17.22 -7.35
C LYS A 131 1.60 16.63 -8.25
N LEU A 132 1.32 17.25 -9.39
CA LEU A 132 0.34 16.73 -10.36
C LEU A 132 0.77 15.37 -10.93
N LEU A 133 2.02 15.24 -11.40
CA LEU A 133 2.53 14.00 -11.98
C LEU A 133 2.54 12.84 -10.98
N VAL A 134 3.16 13.03 -9.81
CA VAL A 134 3.24 11.98 -8.79
C VAL A 134 1.85 11.66 -8.23
N GLY A 135 1.02 12.67 -8.04
CA GLY A 135 -0.36 12.52 -7.56
C GLY A 135 -1.24 11.73 -8.54
N SER A 136 -1.20 12.04 -9.84
CA SER A 136 -1.97 11.32 -10.86
C SER A 136 -1.55 9.86 -10.97
N ILE A 137 -0.24 9.57 -10.94
CA ILE A 137 0.26 8.20 -10.97
C ILE A 137 -0.15 7.44 -9.69
N GLY A 138 0.05 8.05 -8.52
CA GLY A 138 -0.35 7.47 -7.24
C GLY A 138 -1.85 7.17 -7.18
N LEU A 139 -2.68 8.07 -7.69
CA LEU A 139 -4.13 7.88 -7.77
C LEU A 139 -4.48 6.72 -8.71
N GLY A 140 -3.84 6.63 -9.88
CA GLY A 140 -4.05 5.50 -10.81
C GLY A 140 -3.69 4.14 -10.19
N VAL A 141 -2.56 4.07 -9.48
CA VAL A 141 -2.15 2.84 -8.75
C VAL A 141 -3.15 2.50 -7.65
N SER A 142 -3.63 3.50 -6.91
CA SER A 142 -4.62 3.31 -5.83
C SER A 142 -5.95 2.77 -6.38
N VAL A 143 -6.43 3.34 -7.49
CA VAL A 143 -7.64 2.86 -8.17
C VAL A 143 -7.46 1.41 -8.63
N ALA A 144 -6.31 1.07 -9.20
CA ALA A 144 -6.02 -0.30 -9.62
C ALA A 144 -6.03 -1.30 -8.46
N MET A 145 -5.59 -0.91 -7.25
CA MET A 145 -5.61 -1.77 -6.07
C MET A 145 -7.04 -2.16 -5.63
N TYR A 146 -8.04 -1.31 -5.87
CA TYR A 146 -9.45 -1.66 -5.62
C TYR A 146 -9.98 -2.77 -6.54
N GLY A 147 -9.23 -3.15 -7.59
CA GLY A 147 -9.53 -4.34 -8.38
C GLY A 147 -9.57 -5.63 -7.55
N SER A 148 -8.74 -5.75 -6.52
CA SER A 148 -8.72 -6.93 -5.64
C SER A 148 -10.03 -7.11 -4.85
N PRO A 149 -10.52 -6.11 -4.08
CA PRO A 149 -11.81 -6.23 -3.40
C PRO A 149 -12.99 -6.40 -4.37
N LEU A 150 -12.96 -5.79 -5.57
CA LEU A 150 -13.98 -6.01 -6.60
C LEU A 150 -14.08 -7.49 -7.04
N ILE A 151 -12.95 -8.16 -7.21
CA ILE A 151 -12.91 -9.60 -7.55
C ILE A 151 -13.49 -10.44 -6.39
N VAL A 152 -13.16 -10.09 -5.14
CA VAL A 152 -13.71 -10.76 -3.96
C VAL A 152 -15.23 -10.56 -3.88
N MET A 153 -15.72 -9.34 -4.08
CA MET A 153 -17.16 -9.04 -4.12
C MET A 153 -17.89 -9.85 -5.19
N LYS A 154 -17.32 -9.94 -6.41
CA LYS A 154 -17.86 -10.79 -7.47
C LYS A 154 -17.95 -12.25 -7.01
N LYS A 155 -16.92 -12.77 -6.34
CA LYS A 155 -16.91 -14.14 -5.81
C LYS A 155 -17.96 -14.33 -4.72
N VAL A 156 -18.15 -13.36 -3.82
CA VAL A 156 -19.22 -13.39 -2.79
C VAL A 156 -20.61 -13.46 -3.44
N ILE A 157 -20.86 -12.66 -4.48
CA ILE A 157 -22.14 -12.67 -5.21
C ILE A 157 -22.39 -14.02 -5.89
N GLN A 158 -21.35 -14.59 -6.51
CA GLN A 158 -21.42 -15.89 -7.21
C GLN A 158 -21.58 -17.08 -6.26
N THR A 159 -20.84 -17.07 -5.14
CA THR A 159 -20.83 -18.17 -4.16
C THR A 159 -21.89 -18.03 -3.08
N LYS A 160 -22.55 -16.87 -2.98
CA LYS A 160 -23.51 -16.52 -1.92
C LYS A 160 -22.95 -16.71 -0.50
N SER A 161 -21.62 -16.66 -0.34
CA SER A 161 -20.91 -16.87 0.92
C SER A 161 -19.95 -15.71 1.20
N VAL A 162 -19.92 -15.25 2.45
CA VAL A 162 -19.04 -14.19 2.94
C VAL A 162 -17.73 -14.73 3.55
N GLU A 163 -17.44 -16.01 3.36
CA GLU A 163 -16.24 -16.66 3.91
C GLU A 163 -14.94 -15.94 3.51
N PHE A 164 -14.91 -15.32 2.33
CA PHE A 164 -13.75 -14.58 1.80
C PHE A 164 -13.77 -13.07 2.13
N MET A 165 -14.78 -12.56 2.86
CA MET A 165 -14.95 -11.14 3.18
C MET A 165 -15.29 -10.94 4.66
N PRO A 166 -14.27 -10.88 5.55
CA PRO A 166 -14.49 -10.62 6.97
C PRO A 166 -15.13 -9.24 7.18
N LEU A 167 -16.26 -9.21 7.90
CA LEU A 167 -17.01 -7.99 8.20
C LEU A 167 -16.15 -6.89 8.88
N PRO A 168 -15.26 -7.21 9.85
CA PRO A 168 -14.43 -6.19 10.50
C PRO A 168 -13.46 -5.47 9.55
N LEU A 169 -12.84 -6.21 8.62
CA LEU A 169 -11.91 -5.65 7.64
C LEU A 169 -12.63 -4.78 6.60
N SER A 170 -13.86 -5.16 6.27
CA SER A 170 -14.71 -4.38 5.37
C SER A 170 -15.12 -3.07 6.02
N MET A 171 -15.51 -3.08 7.31
CA MET A 171 -15.88 -1.87 8.06
C MET A 171 -14.72 -0.90 8.29
N CYS A 172 -13.47 -1.37 8.39
CA CYS A 172 -12.31 -0.49 8.52
C CYS A 172 -11.89 0.18 7.19
N SER A 173 -12.41 -0.30 6.05
CA SER A 173 -12.05 0.18 4.71
C SER A 173 -12.97 1.29 4.18
N PHE A 174 -14.15 1.51 4.79
CA PHE A 174 -15.17 2.49 4.40
C PHE A 174 -15.42 3.48 5.54
#